data_AF-A0A1H0KA05-F1
#
_entry.id   AF-A0A1H0KA05-F1
#
_cell.length_a   1.000
_cell.length_b   1.000
_cell.length_c   1.000
_cell.angle_alpha   90.00
_cell.angle_beta   90.00
_cell.angle_gamma   90.00
#
_symmetry.space_group_name_H-M   'P 1'
#
loop_
_entity.id
_entity.type
_entity.pdbx_description
1 polymer ?
#
loop_
_entity_poly.entity_id
_entity_poly.type
_entity_poly.pdbx_seq_one_letter_code
_entity_poly.pdbx_strand_id
1 'polypeptide(L)'
;MTDFAGVDPQRVRQLANRLKDLAAALTSDGGTIRTNFGRWGGSLDLSVIAQQAQQVADDAHDMALRADEAMNLLDGAGRPYLCGINGDMYQIPWDTKDIDPAKEAQQEANELSKALADPKAPDSRRIILDVAQSLADHQEDTAYMTAFMVNGGIKDIAGAAGALHAEDGTHENALLSKESIAALAQFGQAAQKLTDLAVKGDYPHPAPDYLAPLTHPTDDDAWSIGMLLKYGPPGDKWNAQVLSGISGGMLDWREKQGAMRPDYEMFPGNGAFPGYYGDGKAWFDDLGLRAVGSEPGAEQAAAAIRANDPVLAVLDKLGDNAQGSRDLLGQDTAASRRYAADLVEYNWQTTGRTGTVDDSEPIGRVLALAASDRGPAFADQSGQAAYNILAAAAKENTTFGSRSQKEQLAYPTYPQSTAVALAGITATWADQLGASSKIAGPQAGGYATLEHDLVLPHDDLQSVMELFTRNDPSAAAMFDTAMHAQLSDAADSRLDVSNLGNMIGLFTKAKNAISYSAAQ
;
A
#
# COMPACT_ATOMS: atom_id res chain seq x y z
N MET A 1 30.09 -10.75 -43.58
CA MET A 1 29.90 -9.45 -42.92
C MET A 1 30.55 -9.56 -41.55
N THR A 2 31.83 -9.20 -41.45
CA THR A 2 32.52 -9.00 -40.16
C THR A 2 32.41 -7.51 -39.84
N ASP A 3 31.18 -7.06 -39.63
CA ASP A 3 30.86 -5.66 -39.38
C ASP A 3 30.90 -5.44 -37.87
N PHE A 4 32.06 -5.01 -37.37
CA PHE A 4 32.17 -4.48 -36.02
C PHE A 4 31.53 -3.10 -35.99
N ALA A 5 30.21 -3.05 -35.84
CA ALA A 5 29.52 -1.86 -35.37
C ALA A 5 29.49 -1.92 -33.84
N GLY A 6 30.36 -1.16 -33.18
CA GLY A 6 30.17 -0.87 -31.76
C GLY A 6 28.84 -0.13 -31.62
N VAL A 7 27.83 -0.79 -31.08
CA VAL A 7 26.52 -0.16 -30.84
C VAL A 7 26.52 0.33 -29.41
N ASP A 8 26.14 1.59 -29.25
CA ASP A 8 25.90 2.20 -27.95
C ASP A 8 24.81 1.40 -27.21
N PRO A 9 25.13 0.76 -26.07
CA PRO A 9 24.19 -0.11 -25.37
C PRO A 9 22.92 0.62 -24.93
N GLN A 10 22.98 1.93 -24.66
CA GLN A 10 21.78 2.72 -24.37
C GLN A 10 20.81 2.76 -25.56
N ARG A 11 21.33 2.81 -26.79
CA ARG A 11 20.49 2.79 -27.99
C ARG A 11 19.89 1.41 -28.24
N VAL A 12 20.65 0.35 -27.95
CA VAL A 12 20.16 -1.03 -28.00
C VAL A 12 19.02 -1.21 -27.00
N ARG A 13 19.19 -0.71 -25.77
CA ARG A 13 18.16 -0.72 -24.73
C ARG A 13 16.90 0.03 -25.15
N GLN A 14 17.05 1.23 -25.72
CA GLN A 14 15.90 1.98 -26.25
C GLN A 14 15.16 1.24 -27.36
N LEU A 15 15.88 0.50 -28.22
CA LEU A 15 15.27 -0.33 -29.25
C LEU A 15 14.53 -1.52 -28.62
N ALA A 16 15.14 -2.21 -27.65
CA ALA A 16 14.51 -3.30 -26.91
C ALA A 16 13.19 -2.84 -26.25
N ASN A 17 13.20 -1.69 -25.58
CA ASN A 17 12.00 -1.11 -24.97
C ASN A 17 10.90 -0.83 -25.99
N ARG A 18 11.25 -0.27 -27.17
CA ARG A 18 10.27 -0.04 -28.24
C ARG A 18 9.70 -1.34 -28.83
N LEU A 19 10.50 -2.40 -28.87
CA LEU A 19 10.03 -3.73 -29.28
C LEU A 19 9.11 -4.35 -28.23
N LYS A 20 9.44 -4.18 -26.94
CA LYS A 20 8.59 -4.58 -25.80
C LYS A 20 7.23 -3.86 -25.86
N ASP A 21 7.22 -2.54 -26.07
CA ASP A 21 6.00 -1.75 -26.23
C ASP A 21 5.18 -2.21 -27.45
N LEU A 22 5.85 -2.51 -28.57
CA LEU A 22 5.20 -3.06 -29.76
C LEU A 22 4.55 -4.42 -29.47
N ALA A 23 5.26 -5.32 -28.80
CA ALA A 23 4.72 -6.63 -28.42
C ALA A 23 3.50 -6.50 -27.49
N ALA A 24 3.56 -5.60 -26.50
CA ALA A 24 2.45 -5.32 -25.60
C ALA A 24 1.23 -4.76 -26.34
N ALA A 25 1.44 -3.79 -27.24
CA ALA A 25 0.38 -3.23 -28.07
C ALA A 25 -0.26 -4.28 -28.99
N LEU A 26 0.56 -5.13 -29.63
CA LEU A 26 0.07 -6.23 -30.48
C LEU A 26 -0.73 -7.27 -29.67
N THR A 27 -0.33 -7.52 -28.43
CA THR A 27 -1.05 -8.45 -27.53
C THR A 27 -2.40 -7.88 -27.10
N SER A 28 -2.42 -6.62 -26.66
CA SER A 28 -3.66 -5.92 -26.26
C SER A 28 -4.63 -5.79 -27.43
N ASP A 29 -4.15 -5.26 -28.56
CA ASP A 29 -5.02 -4.83 -29.65
C ASP A 29 -5.22 -5.92 -30.71
N GLY A 30 -4.48 -7.04 -30.62
CA GLY A 30 -4.54 -8.14 -31.58
C GLY A 30 -5.94 -8.73 -31.76
N GLY A 31 -6.76 -8.75 -30.70
CA GLY A 31 -8.18 -9.14 -30.79
C GLY A 31 -9.02 -8.18 -31.65
N THR A 32 -8.83 -6.87 -31.42
CA THR A 32 -9.48 -5.79 -32.17
C THR A 32 -9.02 -5.75 -33.62
N ILE A 33 -7.72 -5.89 -33.87
CA ILE A 33 -7.13 -5.96 -35.22
C ILE A 33 -7.73 -7.12 -35.99
N ARG A 34 -7.76 -8.33 -35.41
CA ARG A 34 -8.36 -9.52 -36.04
C ARG A 34 -9.84 -9.30 -36.37
N THR A 35 -10.60 -8.74 -35.43
CA THR A 35 -12.03 -8.50 -35.59
C THR A 35 -12.32 -7.48 -36.70
N ASN A 36 -11.58 -6.37 -36.74
CA ASN A 36 -11.77 -5.33 -37.75
C ASN A 36 -11.32 -5.81 -39.14
N PHE A 37 -10.19 -6.51 -39.22
CA PHE A 37 -9.69 -7.05 -40.49
C PHE A 37 -10.62 -8.10 -41.09
N GLY A 38 -11.20 -8.98 -40.26
CA GLY A 38 -12.24 -9.92 -40.68
C GLY A 38 -13.51 -9.22 -41.19
N ARG A 39 -13.94 -8.13 -40.54
CA ARG A 39 -15.07 -7.31 -40.99
C ARG A 39 -14.83 -6.63 -42.34
N TRP A 40 -13.58 -6.29 -42.66
CA TRP A 40 -13.21 -5.68 -43.94
C TRP A 40 -13.04 -6.69 -45.08
N GLY A 41 -13.31 -7.99 -44.83
CA GLY A 41 -13.18 -9.04 -45.84
C GLY A 41 -11.73 -9.38 -46.19
N GLY A 42 -10.80 -9.10 -45.28
CA GLY A 42 -9.39 -9.43 -45.47
C GLY A 42 -9.15 -10.93 -45.52
N SER A 43 -8.24 -11.37 -46.41
CA SER A 43 -7.90 -12.79 -46.64
C SER A 43 -6.62 -13.26 -45.95
N LEU A 44 -5.90 -12.35 -45.28
CA LEU A 44 -4.70 -12.69 -44.50
C LEU A 44 -5.09 -13.43 -43.22
N ASP A 45 -4.36 -14.51 -42.93
CA ASP A 45 -4.46 -15.21 -41.65
C ASP A 45 -3.74 -14.42 -40.57
N LEU A 46 -4.52 -13.80 -39.68
CA LEU A 46 -4.03 -13.03 -38.55
C LEU A 46 -3.95 -13.85 -37.25
N SER A 47 -4.11 -15.18 -37.33
CA SER A 47 -3.88 -16.07 -36.19
C SER A 47 -2.43 -16.01 -35.69
N VAL A 48 -1.49 -15.64 -36.58
CA VAL A 48 -0.06 -15.50 -36.30
C VAL A 48 0.30 -14.28 -35.46
N ILE A 49 -0.59 -13.29 -35.29
CA ILE A 49 -0.30 -12.06 -34.52
C ILE A 49 0.13 -12.40 -33.09
N ALA A 50 -0.53 -13.36 -32.44
CA ALA A 50 -0.19 -13.76 -31.08
C ALA A 50 1.22 -14.38 -31.01
N GLN A 51 1.56 -15.23 -32.00
CA GLN A 51 2.89 -15.84 -32.08
C GLN A 51 3.97 -14.80 -32.39
N GLN A 52 3.69 -13.84 -33.27
CA GLN A 52 4.61 -12.75 -33.58
C GLN A 52 4.78 -11.79 -32.40
N ALA A 53 3.72 -11.49 -31.66
CA ALA A 53 3.82 -10.69 -30.44
C ALA A 53 4.72 -11.36 -29.40
N GLN A 54 4.58 -12.68 -29.21
CA GLN A 54 5.47 -13.44 -28.34
C GLN A 54 6.92 -13.41 -28.84
N GLN A 55 7.15 -13.66 -30.13
CA GLN A 55 8.50 -13.66 -30.69
C GLN A 55 9.17 -12.28 -30.56
N VAL A 56 8.44 -11.19 -30.81
CA VAL A 56 8.96 -9.83 -30.62
C VAL A 56 9.24 -9.54 -29.15
N ALA A 57 8.44 -10.07 -28.22
CA ALA A 57 8.71 -9.98 -26.79
C ALA A 57 9.98 -10.73 -26.39
N ASP A 58 10.18 -11.95 -26.91
CA ASP A 58 11.37 -12.76 -26.66
C ASP A 58 12.63 -12.08 -27.24
N ASP A 59 12.55 -11.56 -28.47
CA ASP A 59 13.65 -10.81 -29.10
C ASP A 59 13.97 -9.51 -28.34
N ALA A 60 12.95 -8.82 -27.84
CA ALA A 60 13.10 -7.62 -27.02
C ALA A 60 13.81 -7.94 -25.70
N HIS A 61 13.39 -9.02 -25.03
CA HIS A 61 14.02 -9.51 -23.80
C HIS A 61 15.48 -9.86 -24.04
N ASP A 62 15.81 -10.65 -25.07
CA ASP A 62 17.19 -11.04 -25.33
C ASP A 62 18.08 -9.84 -25.73
N MET A 63 17.50 -8.85 -26.42
CA MET A 63 18.18 -7.59 -26.73
C MET A 63 18.43 -6.75 -25.46
N ALA A 64 17.45 -6.72 -24.55
CA ALA A 64 17.54 -6.05 -23.26
C ALA A 64 18.69 -6.63 -22.41
N LEU A 65 18.74 -7.94 -22.21
CA LEU A 65 19.80 -8.61 -21.44
C LEU A 65 21.21 -8.33 -21.96
N ARG A 66 21.38 -8.35 -23.29
CA ARG A 66 22.68 -8.05 -23.91
C ARG A 66 23.07 -6.59 -23.77
N ALA A 67 22.08 -5.68 -23.73
CA ALA A 67 22.34 -4.28 -23.47
C ALA A 67 22.78 -4.04 -22.01
N ASP A 68 22.20 -4.76 -21.06
CA ASP A 68 22.50 -4.65 -19.63
C ASP A 68 23.90 -5.19 -19.32
N GLU A 69 24.27 -6.38 -19.82
CA GLU A 69 25.65 -6.89 -19.73
C GLU A 69 26.66 -5.92 -20.34
N ALA A 70 26.32 -5.29 -21.47
CA ALA A 70 27.19 -4.30 -22.10
C ALA A 70 27.33 -3.01 -21.26
N MET A 71 26.27 -2.56 -20.58
CA MET A 71 26.31 -1.43 -19.65
C MET A 71 27.14 -1.77 -18.41
N ASN A 72 26.92 -2.93 -17.80
CA ASN A 72 27.67 -3.40 -16.63
C ASN A 72 29.17 -3.49 -16.89
N LEU A 73 29.57 -3.91 -18.10
CA LEU A 73 30.98 -3.90 -18.53
C LEU A 73 31.56 -2.49 -18.75
N LEU A 74 30.75 -1.51 -19.13
CA LEU A 74 31.17 -0.11 -19.28
C LEU A 74 31.34 0.60 -17.93
N ASP A 75 30.45 0.32 -16.99
CA ASP A 75 30.38 0.98 -15.68
C ASP A 75 31.26 0.32 -14.62
N GLY A 76 31.60 -0.97 -14.80
CA GLY A 76 32.41 -1.76 -13.89
C GLY A 76 33.81 -1.19 -13.55
N ALA A 77 34.24 -1.46 -12.31
CA ALA A 77 35.57 -1.09 -11.82
C ALA A 77 36.66 -1.86 -12.59
N GLY A 78 37.58 -1.12 -13.22
CA GLY A 78 38.54 -1.71 -14.14
C GLY A 78 38.08 -1.67 -15.60
N ARG A 79 37.36 -0.59 -15.97
CA ARG A 79 37.02 -0.21 -17.35
C ARG A 79 38.04 -0.81 -18.29
N PRO A 80 37.66 -1.78 -19.13
CA PRO A 80 38.57 -2.20 -20.16
C PRO A 80 38.92 -0.94 -20.92
N TYR A 81 40.22 -0.67 -21.07
CA TYR A 81 40.65 0.42 -21.93
C TYR A 81 40.21 0.04 -23.34
N LEU A 82 38.97 0.36 -23.70
CA LEU A 82 38.38 0.15 -25.03
C LEU A 82 39.21 0.87 -26.12
N CYS A 83 40.11 1.75 -25.70
CA CYS A 83 41.08 2.48 -26.51
C CYS A 83 42.57 2.22 -26.12
N GLY A 84 42.89 1.09 -25.48
CA GLY A 84 44.29 0.70 -25.26
C GLY A 84 44.94 0.22 -26.55
N ILE A 85 46.25 0.41 -26.72
CA ILE A 85 47.04 -0.08 -27.89
C ILE A 85 46.90 -1.61 -28.10
N ASN A 86 46.47 -2.34 -27.08
CA ASN A 86 46.23 -3.79 -27.13
C ASN A 86 44.76 -4.19 -27.45
N GLY A 87 43.83 -3.23 -27.53
CA GLY A 87 42.49 -3.46 -28.09
C GLY A 87 41.69 -4.60 -27.45
N ASP A 88 41.53 -4.60 -26.12
CA ASP A 88 40.66 -5.57 -25.45
C ASP A 88 39.19 -5.27 -25.83
N MET A 89 38.75 -5.86 -26.94
CA MET A 89 37.35 -5.89 -27.36
C MET A 89 36.64 -6.96 -26.53
N TYR A 90 35.64 -6.54 -25.75
CA TYR A 90 34.79 -7.46 -25.02
C TYR A 90 33.66 -7.92 -25.93
N GLN A 91 33.49 -9.24 -26.03
CA GLN A 91 32.40 -9.83 -26.79
C GLN A 91 31.22 -10.06 -25.84
N ILE A 92 30.12 -9.38 -26.10
CA ILE A 92 28.84 -9.70 -25.46
C ILE A 92 28.34 -11.01 -26.07
N PRO A 93 28.00 -12.03 -25.26
CA PRO A 93 27.44 -13.28 -25.78
C PRO A 93 26.16 -13.01 -26.59
N TRP A 94 26.04 -13.70 -27.74
CA TRP A 94 24.83 -13.59 -28.54
C TRP A 94 23.66 -14.38 -27.95
N ASP A 95 23.95 -15.57 -27.41
CA ASP A 95 23.00 -16.40 -26.66
C ASP A 95 22.96 -15.89 -25.21
N THR A 96 21.78 -15.49 -24.75
CA THR A 96 21.58 -14.93 -23.41
C THR A 96 21.82 -15.95 -22.31
N LYS A 97 21.82 -17.26 -22.62
CA LYS A 97 22.16 -18.32 -21.66
C LYS A 97 23.63 -18.33 -21.24
N ASP A 98 24.49 -17.69 -22.02
CA ASP A 98 25.92 -17.56 -21.71
C ASP A 98 26.21 -16.33 -20.84
N ILE A 99 25.20 -15.48 -20.57
CA ILE A 99 25.26 -14.38 -19.60
C ILE A 99 24.99 -14.99 -18.21
N ASP A 100 25.77 -14.59 -17.20
CA ASP A 100 25.60 -15.06 -15.83
C ASP A 100 24.69 -14.09 -15.04
N PRO A 101 23.38 -14.38 -14.92
CA PRO A 101 22.42 -13.48 -14.28
C PRO A 101 22.74 -13.25 -12.79
N ALA A 102 23.39 -14.20 -12.12
CA ALA A 102 23.72 -14.04 -10.71
C ALA A 102 24.87 -13.04 -10.53
N LYS A 103 25.84 -13.04 -11.43
CA LYS A 103 26.95 -12.08 -11.42
C LYS A 103 26.47 -10.67 -11.78
N GLU A 104 25.58 -10.57 -12.78
CA GLU A 104 24.94 -9.33 -13.18
C GLU A 104 24.19 -8.69 -12.00
N ALA A 105 23.27 -9.45 -11.39
CA ALA A 105 22.51 -9.02 -10.22
C ALA A 105 23.40 -8.59 -9.04
N GLN A 106 24.53 -9.25 -8.82
CA GLN A 106 25.49 -8.86 -7.79
C GLN A 106 26.14 -7.50 -8.11
N GLN A 107 26.51 -7.25 -9.36
CA GLN A 107 27.10 -5.99 -9.77
C GLN A 107 26.08 -4.86 -9.63
N GLU A 108 24.88 -5.06 -10.15
CA GLU A 108 23.80 -4.08 -10.10
C GLU A 108 23.36 -3.74 -8.67
N ALA A 109 23.23 -4.73 -7.78
CA ALA A 109 22.93 -4.45 -6.37
C ALA A 109 24.02 -3.56 -5.72
N ASN A 110 25.30 -3.83 -6.01
CA ASN A 110 26.41 -3.02 -5.49
C ASN A 110 26.44 -1.61 -6.09
N GLU A 111 26.07 -1.45 -7.36
CA GLU A 111 26.01 -0.16 -8.04
C GLU A 111 24.83 0.66 -7.55
N LEU A 112 23.66 0.04 -7.40
CA LEU A 112 22.49 0.66 -6.79
C LEU A 112 22.81 1.15 -5.38
N SER A 113 23.40 0.32 -4.53
CA SER A 113 23.76 0.73 -3.16
C SER A 113 24.68 1.96 -3.13
N LYS A 114 25.63 2.07 -4.07
CA LYS A 114 26.49 3.25 -4.21
C LYS A 114 25.72 4.47 -4.72
N ALA A 115 24.87 4.29 -5.71
CA ALA A 115 24.06 5.36 -6.30
C ALA A 115 23.08 5.95 -5.25
N LEU A 116 22.49 5.11 -4.40
CA LEU A 116 21.62 5.53 -3.31
C LEU A 116 22.40 6.23 -2.18
N ALA A 117 23.65 5.86 -1.94
CA ALA A 117 24.50 6.49 -0.93
C ALA A 117 24.97 7.91 -1.32
N ASP A 118 25.10 8.19 -2.62
CA ASP A 118 25.36 9.53 -3.16
C ASP A 118 24.42 9.83 -4.35
N PRO A 119 23.13 10.15 -4.09
CA PRO A 119 22.14 10.35 -5.15
C PRO A 119 22.49 11.49 -6.10
N LYS A 120 23.36 12.43 -5.71
CA LYS A 120 23.74 13.60 -6.51
C LYS A 120 24.97 13.36 -7.38
N ALA A 121 25.58 12.16 -7.31
CA ALA A 121 26.68 11.83 -8.19
C ALA A 121 26.21 11.81 -9.66
N PRO A 122 27.05 12.20 -10.64
CA PRO A 122 26.62 12.40 -12.03
C PRO A 122 25.93 11.21 -12.70
N ASP A 123 26.26 9.99 -12.29
CA ASP A 123 25.73 8.74 -12.86
C ASP A 123 24.64 8.10 -11.99
N SER A 124 24.39 8.60 -10.76
CA SER A 124 23.51 7.94 -9.79
C SER A 124 22.09 7.80 -10.31
N ARG A 125 21.48 8.87 -10.86
CA ARG A 125 20.16 8.78 -11.49
C ARG A 125 20.07 7.65 -12.50
N ARG A 126 21.04 7.64 -13.42
CA ARG A 126 21.05 6.72 -14.54
C ARG A 126 21.14 5.29 -14.01
N ILE A 127 22.05 5.02 -13.06
CA ILE A 127 22.20 3.71 -12.43
C ILE A 127 20.89 3.28 -11.74
N ILE A 128 20.23 4.15 -10.98
CA ILE A 128 18.96 3.82 -10.32
C ILE A 128 17.89 3.43 -11.36
N LEU A 129 17.77 4.18 -12.45
CA LEU A 129 16.82 3.88 -13.53
C LEU A 129 17.18 2.60 -14.31
N ASP A 130 18.46 2.40 -14.60
CA ASP A 130 18.96 1.22 -15.33
C ASP A 130 18.70 -0.05 -14.51
N VAL A 131 19.04 -0.07 -13.21
CA VAL A 131 18.80 -1.22 -12.31
C VAL A 131 17.30 -1.49 -12.12
N ALA A 132 16.46 -0.45 -12.03
CA ALA A 132 15.00 -0.63 -11.98
C ALA A 132 14.50 -1.37 -13.24
N GLN A 133 15.03 -1.00 -14.41
CA GLN A 133 14.68 -1.61 -15.68
C GLN A 133 15.22 -3.04 -15.81
N SER A 134 16.46 -3.31 -15.38
CA SER A 134 17.03 -4.67 -15.32
C SER A 134 16.19 -5.58 -14.44
N LEU A 135 15.78 -5.14 -13.24
CA LEU A 135 14.88 -5.91 -12.37
C LEU A 135 13.55 -6.25 -13.05
N ALA A 136 13.00 -5.33 -13.85
CA ALA A 136 11.77 -5.58 -14.59
C ALA A 136 11.95 -6.60 -15.73
N ASP A 137 13.14 -6.67 -16.32
CA ASP A 137 13.45 -7.62 -17.39
C ASP A 137 13.81 -9.02 -16.83
N HIS A 138 14.39 -9.08 -15.63
CA HIS A 138 14.72 -10.31 -14.91
C HIS A 138 13.65 -10.79 -13.90
N GLN A 139 12.43 -10.25 -13.93
CA GLN A 139 11.40 -10.56 -12.92
C GLN A 139 11.04 -12.06 -12.79
N GLU A 140 11.29 -12.87 -13.83
CA GLU A 140 11.08 -14.32 -13.83
C GLU A 140 12.41 -15.12 -13.74
N ASP A 141 13.56 -14.44 -13.74
CA ASP A 141 14.87 -15.07 -13.55
C ASP A 141 15.16 -15.23 -12.06
N THR A 142 14.93 -16.45 -11.59
CA THR A 142 15.13 -16.81 -10.19
C THR A 142 16.59 -16.66 -9.75
N ALA A 143 17.57 -16.92 -10.62
CA ALA A 143 18.99 -16.81 -10.28
C ALA A 143 19.38 -15.33 -10.08
N TYR A 144 18.92 -14.48 -10.99
CA TYR A 144 19.06 -13.02 -10.90
C TYR A 144 18.46 -12.49 -9.58
N MET A 145 17.17 -12.75 -9.36
CA MET A 145 16.43 -12.21 -8.22
C MET A 145 17.01 -12.67 -6.87
N THR A 146 17.45 -13.93 -6.79
CA THR A 146 18.12 -14.46 -5.61
C THR A 146 19.46 -13.77 -5.35
N ALA A 147 20.29 -13.61 -6.38
CA ALA A 147 21.59 -12.97 -6.24
C ALA A 147 21.45 -11.48 -5.88
N PHE A 148 20.50 -10.76 -6.47
CA PHE A 148 20.19 -9.37 -6.15
C PHE A 148 19.80 -9.23 -4.67
N MET A 149 18.90 -10.10 -4.19
CA MET A 149 18.47 -10.13 -2.78
C MET A 149 19.63 -10.39 -1.82
N VAL A 150 20.47 -11.40 -2.09
CA VAL A 150 21.59 -11.79 -1.21
C VAL A 150 22.64 -10.69 -1.12
N ASN A 151 22.75 -9.83 -2.14
CA ASN A 151 23.67 -8.68 -2.15
C ASN A 151 23.06 -7.39 -1.60
N GLY A 152 21.94 -7.47 -0.84
CA GLY A 152 21.37 -6.32 -0.14
C GLY A 152 20.27 -5.58 -0.90
N GLY A 153 19.86 -6.08 -2.06
CA GLY A 153 18.90 -5.40 -2.94
C GLY A 153 17.58 -5.00 -2.28
N ILE A 154 17.04 -5.79 -1.34
CA ILE A 154 15.81 -5.42 -0.60
C ILE A 154 15.99 -4.15 0.23
N LYS A 155 17.15 -3.96 0.85
CA LYS A 155 17.46 -2.75 1.59
C LYS A 155 17.55 -1.55 0.65
N ASP A 156 18.22 -1.72 -0.48
CA ASP A 156 18.43 -0.64 -1.44
C ASP A 156 17.11 -0.20 -2.09
N ILE A 157 16.25 -1.12 -2.51
CA ILE A 157 14.93 -0.76 -3.07
C ILE A 157 14.02 -0.06 -2.04
N ALA A 158 14.15 -0.36 -0.75
CA ALA A 158 13.39 0.29 0.31
C ALA A 158 13.71 1.79 0.43
N GLY A 159 14.94 2.21 0.12
CA GLY A 159 15.40 3.60 0.15
C GLY A 159 15.34 4.33 -1.19
N ALA A 160 14.91 3.67 -2.28
CA ALA A 160 15.04 4.19 -3.64
C ALA A 160 14.29 5.51 -3.88
N ALA A 161 13.10 5.67 -3.32
CA ALA A 161 12.30 6.87 -3.52
C ALA A 161 12.95 8.11 -2.90
N GLY A 162 13.58 8.01 -1.73
CA GLY A 162 14.33 9.09 -1.10
C GLY A 162 15.50 9.58 -1.97
N ALA A 163 16.24 8.65 -2.58
CA ALA A 163 17.31 8.99 -3.51
C ALA A 163 16.79 9.69 -4.78
N LEU A 164 15.71 9.16 -5.38
CA LEU A 164 15.07 9.77 -6.55
C LEU A 164 14.52 11.17 -6.25
N HIS A 165 13.93 11.37 -5.07
CA HIS A 165 13.47 12.68 -4.60
C HIS A 165 14.63 13.66 -4.39
N ALA A 166 15.77 13.20 -3.85
CA ALA A 166 16.94 14.05 -3.64
C ALA A 166 17.50 14.66 -4.94
N GLU A 167 17.24 14.01 -6.09
CA GLU A 167 17.58 14.51 -7.41
C GLU A 167 16.45 15.31 -8.06
N ASP A 168 15.21 14.81 -8.00
CA ASP A 168 14.04 15.46 -8.61
C ASP A 168 13.72 16.80 -7.92
N GLY A 169 13.88 16.84 -6.60
CA GLY A 169 13.43 17.94 -5.76
C GLY A 169 11.90 18.12 -5.77
N THR A 170 11.46 19.10 -4.99
CA THR A 170 10.04 19.43 -4.89
C THR A 170 9.72 20.63 -5.77
N HIS A 171 8.89 20.41 -6.78
CA HIS A 171 8.50 21.42 -7.76
C HIS A 171 6.99 21.45 -7.89
N GLU A 172 6.36 22.59 -7.60
CA GLU A 172 4.90 22.76 -7.66
C GLU A 172 4.14 21.71 -6.82
N ASN A 173 4.70 21.32 -5.68
CA ASN A 173 4.22 20.24 -4.79
C ASN A 173 4.25 18.83 -5.39
N ALA A 174 4.87 18.63 -6.55
CA ALA A 174 5.25 17.30 -7.04
C ALA A 174 6.62 16.91 -6.46
N LEU A 175 6.72 15.68 -5.93
CA LEU A 175 7.92 15.14 -5.30
C LEU A 175 8.77 14.29 -6.26
N LEU A 176 8.15 13.69 -7.27
CA LEU A 176 8.81 12.72 -8.14
C LEU A 176 8.45 13.02 -9.59
N SER A 177 9.44 12.88 -10.48
CA SER A 177 9.24 12.92 -11.92
C SER A 177 8.47 11.69 -12.40
N LYS A 178 7.95 11.73 -13.63
CA LYS A 178 7.25 10.57 -14.22
C LYS A 178 8.19 9.37 -14.38
N GLU A 179 9.44 9.64 -14.72
CA GLU A 179 10.50 8.65 -14.86
C GLU A 179 10.80 7.98 -13.51
N SER A 180 10.93 8.77 -12.43
CA SER A 180 11.11 8.25 -11.07
C SER A 180 9.92 7.39 -10.62
N ILE A 181 8.69 7.81 -10.92
CA ILE A 181 7.49 7.02 -10.64
C ILE A 181 7.50 5.69 -11.40
N ALA A 182 7.92 5.69 -12.67
CA ALA A 182 8.03 4.45 -13.46
C ALA A 182 9.09 3.50 -12.89
N ALA A 183 10.24 4.02 -12.46
CA ALA A 183 11.28 3.23 -11.80
C ALA A 183 10.79 2.65 -10.46
N LEU A 184 10.07 3.43 -9.64
CA LEU A 184 9.47 2.94 -8.40
C LEU A 184 8.43 1.84 -8.64
N ALA A 185 7.68 1.90 -9.74
CA ALA A 185 6.76 0.83 -10.10
C ALA A 185 7.51 -0.49 -10.42
N GLN A 186 8.66 -0.40 -11.08
CA GLN A 186 9.52 -1.55 -11.37
C GLN A 186 10.18 -2.10 -10.10
N PHE A 187 10.71 -1.23 -9.24
CA PHE A 187 11.20 -1.63 -7.92
C PHE A 187 10.11 -2.26 -7.07
N GLY A 188 8.87 -1.75 -7.11
CA GLY A 188 7.74 -2.32 -6.38
C GLY A 188 7.37 -3.72 -6.87
N GLN A 189 7.41 -3.96 -8.19
CA GLN A 189 7.24 -5.30 -8.77
C GLN A 189 8.35 -6.25 -8.34
N ALA A 190 9.60 -5.78 -8.38
CA ALA A 190 10.75 -6.55 -7.91
C ALA A 190 10.61 -6.88 -6.42
N ALA A 191 10.29 -5.91 -5.57
CA ALA A 191 10.07 -6.11 -4.13
C ALA A 191 9.01 -7.19 -3.85
N GLN A 192 7.88 -7.16 -4.57
CA GLN A 192 6.85 -8.18 -4.48
C GLN A 192 7.41 -9.58 -4.78
N LYS A 193 8.15 -9.73 -5.88
CA LYS A 193 8.75 -11.03 -6.27
C LYS A 193 9.82 -11.49 -5.28
N LEU A 194 10.70 -10.58 -4.85
CA LEU A 194 11.76 -10.86 -3.88
C LEU A 194 11.18 -11.34 -2.55
N THR A 195 10.13 -10.68 -2.06
CA THR A 195 9.48 -11.06 -0.80
C THR A 195 8.79 -12.43 -0.91
N ASP A 196 8.15 -12.73 -2.05
CA ASP A 196 7.59 -14.06 -2.33
C ASP A 196 8.66 -15.16 -2.34
N LEU A 197 9.78 -14.94 -3.04
CA LEU A 197 10.89 -15.90 -3.10
C LEU A 197 11.41 -16.19 -1.69
N ALA A 198 11.52 -15.14 -0.89
CA ALA A 198 12.14 -15.24 0.41
C ALA A 198 11.24 -15.91 1.47
N VAL A 199 9.91 -15.71 1.39
CA VAL A 199 8.94 -16.45 2.21
C VAL A 199 8.85 -17.93 1.81
N LYS A 200 8.96 -18.25 0.51
CA LYS A 200 8.96 -19.66 0.05
C LYS A 200 10.16 -20.46 0.56
N GLY A 201 11.29 -19.80 0.80
CA GLY A 201 12.45 -20.40 1.48
C GLY A 201 13.30 -21.36 0.65
N ASP A 202 13.04 -21.51 -0.65
CA ASP A 202 13.71 -22.45 -1.57
C ASP A 202 15.08 -21.95 -2.10
N TYR A 203 15.65 -20.90 -1.50
CA TYR A 203 16.85 -20.21 -1.98
C TYR A 203 17.91 -20.15 -0.89
N PRO A 204 19.22 -20.02 -1.23
CA PRO A 204 20.28 -19.86 -0.23
C PRO A 204 19.87 -18.76 0.74
N HIS A 205 19.52 -19.18 1.97
CA HIS A 205 18.83 -18.33 2.93
C HIS A 205 19.61 -17.02 3.07
N PRO A 206 19.06 -15.87 2.62
CA PRO A 206 19.66 -14.59 2.94
C PRO A 206 19.74 -14.49 4.48
N ALA A 207 20.66 -13.66 4.97
CA ALA A 207 20.87 -13.47 6.40
C ALA A 207 19.53 -13.34 7.15
N PRO A 208 19.42 -13.83 8.41
CA PRO A 208 18.24 -13.57 9.23
C PRO A 208 17.92 -12.07 9.17
N ASP A 209 16.63 -11.74 9.05
CA ASP A 209 16.09 -10.37 8.99
C ASP A 209 16.19 -9.63 7.64
N TYR A 210 16.34 -10.33 6.52
CA TYR A 210 16.38 -9.69 5.19
C TYR A 210 15.12 -8.88 4.82
N LEU A 211 13.96 -9.14 5.43
CA LEU A 211 12.73 -8.32 5.26
C LEU A 211 12.66 -7.11 6.18
N ALA A 212 13.52 -7.04 7.21
CA ALA A 212 13.47 -5.97 8.19
C ALA A 212 13.54 -4.55 7.59
N PRO A 213 14.30 -4.30 6.51
CA PRO A 213 14.26 -2.98 5.86
C PRO A 213 12.87 -2.55 5.40
N LEU A 214 11.98 -3.49 5.06
CA LEU A 214 10.60 -3.20 4.66
C LEU A 214 9.64 -3.21 5.87
N THR A 215 9.81 -4.15 6.82
CA THR A 215 8.85 -4.36 7.92
C THR A 215 9.16 -3.55 9.19
N HIS A 216 10.36 -2.99 9.29
CA HIS A 216 10.81 -2.15 10.41
C HIS A 216 11.44 -0.87 9.86
N PRO A 217 10.64 0.02 9.23
CA PRO A 217 11.16 1.24 8.61
C PRO A 217 11.91 2.10 9.63
N THR A 218 13.05 2.62 9.23
CA THR A 218 13.69 3.75 9.94
C THR A 218 12.91 5.04 9.65
N ASP A 219 13.17 6.11 10.41
CA ASP A 219 12.50 7.38 10.17
C ASP A 219 12.77 7.93 8.75
N ASP A 220 13.98 7.69 8.22
CA ASP A 220 14.40 8.14 6.89
C ASP A 220 13.79 7.28 5.75
N ASP A 221 13.45 6.02 6.03
CA ASP A 221 13.00 5.06 5.01
C ASP A 221 11.47 4.94 4.90
N ALA A 222 10.72 5.35 5.93
CA ALA A 222 9.26 5.14 5.98
C ALA A 222 8.53 5.76 4.78
N TRP A 223 8.90 6.99 4.40
CA TRP A 223 8.33 7.62 3.20
C TRP A 223 8.67 6.83 1.94
N SER A 224 9.92 6.37 1.83
CA SER A 224 10.39 5.66 0.64
C SER A 224 9.66 4.33 0.44
N ILE A 225 9.44 3.58 1.52
CA ILE A 225 8.67 2.33 1.52
C ILE A 225 7.20 2.60 1.16
N GLY A 226 6.60 3.67 1.70
CA GLY A 226 5.26 4.08 1.32
C GLY A 226 5.12 4.34 -0.19
N MET A 227 6.08 5.04 -0.79
CA MET A 227 6.07 5.31 -2.23
C MET A 227 6.35 4.06 -3.08
N LEU A 228 7.24 3.17 -2.61
CA LEU A 228 7.49 1.87 -3.23
C LEU A 228 6.19 1.06 -3.35
N LEU A 229 5.39 1.01 -2.27
CA LEU A 229 4.10 0.33 -2.30
C LEU A 229 3.08 1.09 -3.14
N LYS A 230 2.97 2.42 -2.99
CA LYS A 230 2.01 3.26 -3.74
C LYS A 230 2.07 3.00 -5.25
N TYR A 231 3.29 3.00 -5.82
CA TYR A 231 3.51 2.84 -7.25
C TYR A 231 3.73 1.38 -7.69
N GLY A 232 3.91 0.46 -6.74
CA GLY A 232 4.03 -0.97 -7.00
C GLY A 232 2.71 -1.67 -7.35
N PRO A 233 2.75 -3.02 -7.43
CA PRO A 233 1.58 -3.86 -7.72
C PRO A 233 0.41 -3.64 -6.75
N PRO A 234 -0.82 -4.00 -7.16
CA PRO A 234 -1.97 -4.02 -6.25
C PRO A 234 -1.73 -4.98 -5.09
N GLY A 235 -2.40 -4.73 -3.95
CA GLY A 235 -2.10 -5.42 -2.70
C GLY A 235 -2.40 -6.91 -2.69
N ASP A 236 -3.30 -7.37 -3.57
CA ASP A 236 -3.64 -8.79 -3.76
C ASP A 236 -2.47 -9.63 -4.30
N LYS A 237 -1.44 -8.98 -4.88
CA LYS A 237 -0.22 -9.65 -5.37
C LYS A 237 0.83 -9.85 -4.30
N TRP A 238 0.78 -9.10 -3.21
CA TRP A 238 1.78 -9.19 -2.18
C TRP A 238 1.54 -10.37 -1.25
N ASN A 239 2.62 -10.97 -0.76
CA ASN A 239 2.53 -11.95 0.30
C ASN A 239 1.86 -11.34 1.54
N ALA A 240 0.84 -12.02 2.07
CA ALA A 240 0.02 -11.52 3.18
C ALA A 240 0.84 -11.23 4.44
N GLN A 241 1.79 -12.10 4.80
CA GLN A 241 2.62 -11.94 6.00
C GLN A 241 3.56 -10.75 5.87
N VAL A 242 4.17 -10.57 4.70
CA VAL A 242 5.05 -9.43 4.41
C VAL A 242 4.25 -8.13 4.46
N LEU A 243 3.12 -8.05 3.76
CA LEU A 243 2.32 -6.82 3.72
C LEU A 243 1.72 -6.46 5.09
N SER A 244 1.32 -7.47 5.88
CA SER A 244 0.94 -7.29 7.29
C SER A 244 2.10 -6.73 8.12
N GLY A 245 3.31 -7.29 7.98
CA GLY A 245 4.52 -6.81 8.66
C GLY A 245 4.89 -5.37 8.29
N ILE A 246 4.85 -5.01 7.01
CA ILE A 246 5.08 -3.64 6.52
C ILE A 246 4.05 -2.69 7.13
N SER A 247 2.78 -3.08 7.14
CA SER A 247 1.70 -2.27 7.69
C SER A 247 1.83 -2.05 9.20
N GLY A 248 2.18 -3.10 9.95
CA GLY A 248 2.46 -3.00 11.38
C GLY A 248 3.65 -2.07 11.67
N GLY A 249 4.75 -2.22 10.93
CA GLY A 249 5.91 -1.33 11.05
C GLY A 249 5.60 0.12 10.70
N MET A 250 4.74 0.35 9.71
CA MET A 250 4.31 1.70 9.31
C MET A 250 3.40 2.35 10.36
N LEU A 251 2.55 1.57 11.03
CA LEU A 251 1.76 2.04 12.18
C LEU A 251 2.64 2.31 13.41
N ASP A 252 3.65 1.47 13.67
CA ASP A 252 4.66 1.72 14.72
C ASP A 252 5.48 2.99 14.45
N TRP A 253 5.78 3.28 13.18
CA TRP A 253 6.43 4.52 12.78
C TRP A 253 5.51 5.72 12.96
N ARG A 254 4.25 5.62 12.50
CA ARG A 254 3.22 6.67 12.65
C ARG A 254 3.07 7.14 14.09
N GLU A 255 3.02 6.22 15.06
CA GLU A 255 2.88 6.55 16.48
C GLU A 255 4.02 7.44 17.00
N LYS A 256 5.22 7.30 16.43
CA LYS A 256 6.39 8.09 16.84
C LYS A 256 6.45 9.46 16.18
N GLN A 257 5.63 9.70 15.15
CA GLN A 257 5.61 10.98 14.45
C GLN A 257 4.80 12.02 15.21
N GLY A 258 5.31 13.25 15.26
CA GLY A 258 4.61 14.37 15.90
C GLY A 258 3.36 14.78 15.14
N ALA A 259 3.50 15.04 13.84
CA ALA A 259 2.39 15.40 12.96
C ALA A 259 2.46 14.57 11.66
N MET A 260 1.39 13.81 11.41
CA MET A 260 1.23 13.08 10.15
C MET A 260 0.75 13.99 9.02
N ARG A 261 0.00 15.04 9.37
CA ARG A 261 -0.67 15.97 8.46
C ARG A 261 -0.64 17.37 9.06
N PRO A 262 -0.72 18.43 8.23
CA PRO A 262 -0.77 19.78 8.74
C PRO A 262 -2.12 20.06 9.41
N ASP A 263 -2.08 20.69 10.58
CA ASP A 263 -3.29 21.12 11.29
C ASP A 263 -3.80 22.43 10.70
N TYR A 264 -5.12 22.51 10.48
CA TYR A 264 -5.78 23.75 10.04
C TYR A 264 -6.56 24.37 11.20
N GLU A 265 -6.23 25.60 11.57
CA GLU A 265 -6.99 26.35 12.58
C GLU A 265 -7.90 27.38 11.94
N MET A 266 -9.20 27.30 12.23
CA MET A 266 -10.22 28.25 11.76
C MET A 266 -10.32 29.51 12.64
N PHE A 267 -9.89 29.44 13.91
CA PHE A 267 -9.98 30.53 14.88
C PHE A 267 -8.82 30.54 15.87
N PRO A 268 -7.72 31.24 15.58
CA PRO A 268 -6.79 31.57 16.63
C PRO A 268 -7.32 32.81 17.38
N GLY A 269 -7.04 32.93 18.67
CA GLY A 269 -7.48 34.08 19.49
C GLY A 269 -7.03 35.44 18.94
N ASN A 270 -7.54 36.53 19.54
CA ASN A 270 -7.37 37.95 19.16
C ASN A 270 -6.04 38.28 18.44
N GLY A 271 -6.03 38.17 17.10
CA GLY A 271 -4.96 38.71 16.24
C GLY A 271 -4.34 37.78 15.19
N ALA A 272 -4.65 36.49 15.17
CA ALA A 272 -4.08 35.56 14.17
C ALA A 272 -5.08 35.20 13.05
N PHE A 273 -4.56 34.79 11.89
CA PHE A 273 -5.36 34.46 10.71
C PHE A 273 -5.61 32.95 10.61
N PRO A 274 -6.77 32.50 10.08
CA PRO A 274 -7.01 31.09 9.80
C PRO A 274 -5.95 30.54 8.85
N GLY A 275 -5.43 29.35 9.09
CA GLY A 275 -4.34 28.81 8.28
C GLY A 275 -3.82 27.48 8.78
N TYR A 276 -2.89 26.92 8.00
CA TYR A 276 -2.16 25.73 8.40
C TYR A 276 -1.02 26.06 9.36
N TYR A 277 -0.84 25.22 10.37
CA TYR A 277 0.22 25.32 11.35
C TYR A 277 1.03 24.01 11.34
N GLY A 278 2.34 24.15 11.45
CA GLY A 278 3.28 23.03 11.57
C GLY A 278 4.26 23.31 12.70
N ASP A 279 4.71 22.25 13.38
CA ASP A 279 5.69 22.30 14.46
C ASP A 279 7.15 22.26 13.96
N GLY A 280 7.34 22.17 12.63
CA GLY A 280 8.64 22.26 11.96
C GLY A 280 9.52 21.02 12.11
N LYS A 281 8.92 19.86 12.40
CA LYS A 281 9.60 18.57 12.51
C LYS A 281 8.78 17.42 11.91
N ALA A 282 7.91 17.69 10.96
CA ALA A 282 7.10 16.65 10.34
C ALA A 282 7.85 15.98 9.18
N TRP A 283 7.55 14.71 8.91
CA TRP A 283 8.18 13.94 7.83
C TRP A 283 8.13 14.63 6.46
N PHE A 284 7.08 15.41 6.21
CA PHE A 284 6.89 16.11 4.94
C PHE A 284 7.72 17.40 4.81
N ASP A 285 8.25 17.94 5.91
CA ASP A 285 9.11 19.14 5.88
C ASP A 285 10.45 18.83 5.20
N ASP A 286 11.00 17.63 5.44
CA ASP A 286 12.24 17.15 4.81
C ASP A 286 12.08 16.92 3.31
N LEU A 287 10.85 16.67 2.86
CA LEU A 287 10.47 16.60 1.45
C LEU A 287 10.22 17.97 0.85
N GLY A 288 10.40 19.06 1.59
CA GLY A 288 10.16 20.42 1.09
C GLY A 288 8.67 20.76 0.87
N LEU A 289 7.75 19.95 1.37
CA LEU A 289 6.32 20.28 1.37
C LEU A 289 6.02 21.16 2.58
N ARG A 290 5.51 22.37 2.35
CA ARG A 290 5.22 23.33 3.43
C ARG A 290 3.82 23.88 3.31
N ALA A 291 2.91 23.31 4.10
CA ALA A 291 1.58 23.86 4.30
C ALA A 291 1.61 24.80 5.51
N VAL A 292 1.96 26.07 5.30
CA VAL A 292 2.02 27.07 6.39
C VAL A 292 1.20 28.31 6.04
N GLY A 293 0.41 28.78 7.02
CA GLY A 293 -0.33 30.02 6.95
C GLY A 293 -1.58 29.94 6.06
N SER A 294 -1.99 31.11 5.57
CA SER A 294 -3.20 31.31 4.74
C SER A 294 -2.88 31.49 3.25
N GLU A 295 -1.65 31.22 2.85
CA GLU A 295 -1.17 31.47 1.49
C GLU A 295 -1.90 30.58 0.47
N PRO A 296 -2.11 31.05 -0.78
CA PRO A 296 -2.80 30.27 -1.82
C PRO A 296 -2.21 28.88 -2.09
N GLY A 297 -0.91 28.67 -1.80
CA GLY A 297 -0.22 27.39 -1.97
C GLY A 297 -0.36 26.41 -0.80
N ALA A 298 -0.81 26.85 0.39
CA ALA A 298 -0.83 26.01 1.58
C ALA A 298 -1.84 24.85 1.47
N GLU A 299 -2.99 25.08 0.84
CA GLU A 299 -4.00 24.05 0.57
C GLU A 299 -3.48 23.01 -0.45
N GLN A 300 -2.74 23.46 -1.46
CA GLN A 300 -2.13 22.58 -2.46
C GLN A 300 -1.02 21.73 -1.84
N ALA A 301 -0.22 22.33 -0.96
CA ALA A 301 0.79 21.61 -0.18
C ALA A 301 0.13 20.59 0.78
N ALA A 302 -0.95 20.94 1.48
CA ALA A 302 -1.69 19.99 2.33
C ALA A 302 -2.24 18.80 1.52
N ALA A 303 -2.81 19.07 0.33
CA ALA A 303 -3.25 18.02 -0.57
C ALA A 303 -2.09 17.12 -1.04
N ALA A 304 -0.92 17.69 -1.30
CA ALA A 304 0.28 16.94 -1.67
C ALA A 304 0.86 16.12 -0.52
N ILE A 305 0.85 16.65 0.72
CA ILE A 305 1.24 15.91 1.93
C ILE A 305 0.35 14.67 2.07
N ARG A 306 -0.97 14.86 2.03
CA ARG A 306 -1.92 13.75 2.08
C ARG A 306 -1.70 12.75 0.94
N ALA A 307 -1.54 13.22 -0.30
CA ALA A 307 -1.36 12.35 -1.45
C ALA A 307 -0.08 11.50 -1.34
N ASN A 308 0.89 11.89 -0.51
CA ASN A 308 2.15 11.18 -0.30
C ASN A 308 2.29 10.64 1.13
N ASP A 309 1.20 10.56 1.90
CA ASP A 309 1.16 9.94 3.22
C ASP A 309 1.58 8.46 3.09
N PRO A 310 2.74 8.06 3.63
CA PRO A 310 3.25 6.71 3.44
C PRO A 310 2.40 5.66 4.16
N VAL A 311 1.73 6.03 5.25
CA VAL A 311 0.86 5.10 5.99
C VAL A 311 -0.38 4.80 5.18
N LEU A 312 -1.02 5.82 4.62
CA LEU A 312 -2.17 5.62 3.74
C LEU A 312 -1.81 4.79 2.50
N ALA A 313 -0.64 5.01 1.91
CA ALA A 313 -0.19 4.23 0.76
C ALA A 313 -0.04 2.73 1.08
N VAL A 314 0.51 2.39 2.25
CA VAL A 314 0.65 1.00 2.70
C VAL A 314 -0.71 0.40 3.04
N LEU A 315 -1.55 1.12 3.78
CA LEU A 315 -2.89 0.67 4.15
C LEU A 315 -3.82 0.50 2.94
N ASP A 316 -3.65 1.30 1.89
CA ASP A 316 -4.37 1.16 0.62
C ASP A 316 -4.11 -0.21 -0.01
N LYS A 317 -2.84 -0.63 -0.04
CA LYS A 317 -2.46 -1.98 -0.49
C LYS A 317 -2.94 -3.06 0.46
N LEU A 318 -2.81 -2.87 1.78
CA LEU A 318 -3.34 -3.85 2.73
C LEU A 318 -4.86 -4.05 2.57
N GLY A 319 -5.58 -2.97 2.23
CA GLY A 319 -7.01 -2.96 1.92
C GLY A 319 -7.42 -3.73 0.67
N ASP A 320 -6.47 -4.28 -0.11
CA ASP A 320 -6.71 -5.23 -1.20
C ASP A 320 -6.37 -6.68 -0.80
N ASN A 321 -5.81 -6.89 0.40
CA ASN A 321 -5.27 -8.18 0.85
C ASN A 321 -5.98 -8.65 2.14
N ALA A 322 -6.99 -9.51 1.96
CA ALA A 322 -7.82 -9.97 3.07
C ALA A 322 -7.04 -10.77 4.12
N GLN A 323 -6.10 -11.63 3.69
CA GLN A 323 -5.30 -12.41 4.62
C GLN A 323 -4.30 -11.51 5.37
N GLY A 324 -3.65 -10.55 4.70
CA GLY A 324 -2.75 -9.60 5.37
C GLY A 324 -3.48 -8.75 6.41
N SER A 325 -4.71 -8.31 6.10
CA SER A 325 -5.58 -7.58 7.04
C SER A 325 -5.91 -8.41 8.28
N ARG A 326 -6.23 -9.70 8.10
CA ARG A 326 -6.41 -10.67 9.21
C ARG A 326 -5.13 -10.91 9.99
N ASP A 327 -3.99 -11.05 9.33
CA ASP A 327 -2.71 -11.28 9.98
C ASP A 327 -2.32 -10.09 10.87
N LEU A 328 -2.69 -8.86 10.46
CA LEU A 328 -2.44 -7.63 11.23
C LEU A 328 -3.32 -7.54 12.49
N LEU A 329 -4.62 -7.80 12.33
CA LEU A 329 -5.62 -7.48 13.38
C LEU A 329 -6.17 -8.70 14.12
N GLY A 330 -6.06 -9.89 13.56
CA GLY A 330 -6.70 -11.13 14.03
C GLY A 330 -5.89 -11.93 15.04
N GLN A 331 -4.78 -11.41 15.56
CA GLN A 331 -4.01 -12.07 16.61
C GLN A 331 -4.41 -11.56 18.00
N ASP A 332 -4.35 -12.44 19.01
CA ASP A 332 -4.54 -12.08 20.41
C ASP A 332 -3.23 -11.54 21.02
N THR A 333 -2.69 -10.47 20.43
CA THR A 333 -1.45 -9.82 20.87
C THR A 333 -1.70 -8.37 21.25
N ALA A 334 -0.79 -7.81 22.06
CA ALA A 334 -0.83 -6.39 22.40
C ALA A 334 -0.66 -5.51 21.13
N ALA A 335 0.18 -5.94 20.18
CA ALA A 335 0.41 -5.23 18.93
C ALA A 335 -0.86 -5.18 18.07
N SER A 336 -1.53 -6.32 17.81
CA SER A 336 -2.77 -6.35 17.02
C SER A 336 -3.90 -5.52 17.64
N ARG A 337 -4.02 -5.52 18.97
CA ARG A 337 -4.96 -4.63 19.68
C ARG A 337 -4.60 -3.15 19.52
N ARG A 338 -3.31 -2.82 19.56
CA ARG A 338 -2.81 -1.44 19.35
C ARG A 338 -3.09 -1.00 17.92
N TYR A 339 -2.73 -1.80 16.92
CA TYR A 339 -3.01 -1.52 15.51
C TYR A 339 -4.52 -1.32 15.26
N ALA A 340 -5.38 -2.13 15.87
CA ALA A 340 -6.83 -1.91 15.79
C ALA A 340 -7.26 -0.57 16.39
N ALA A 341 -6.63 -0.12 17.49
CA ALA A 341 -6.84 1.19 18.08
C ALA A 341 -6.39 2.32 17.14
N ASP A 342 -5.17 2.23 16.60
CA ASP A 342 -4.63 3.21 15.66
C ASP A 342 -5.54 3.37 14.43
N LEU A 343 -6.10 2.27 13.91
CA LEU A 343 -6.97 2.28 12.73
C LEU A 343 -8.37 2.87 13.01
N VAL A 344 -8.89 2.82 14.24
CA VAL A 344 -10.21 3.42 14.53
C VAL A 344 -10.13 4.90 14.93
N GLU A 345 -8.94 5.49 15.02
CA GLU A 345 -8.80 6.90 15.41
C GLU A 345 -9.54 7.87 14.46
N TYR A 346 -10.14 8.93 14.99
CA TYR A 346 -10.80 9.94 14.16
C TYR A 346 -9.84 10.79 13.31
N ASN A 347 -8.55 10.78 13.62
CA ASN A 347 -7.52 11.59 12.96
C ASN A 347 -7.12 11.02 11.57
N TRP A 348 -7.81 10.00 11.05
CA TRP A 348 -7.78 9.61 9.63
C TRP A 348 -8.47 10.61 8.70
N GLN A 349 -8.45 11.88 9.08
CA GLN A 349 -9.01 13.01 8.37
C GLN A 349 -7.93 14.09 8.20
N THR A 350 -7.95 14.81 7.09
CA THR A 350 -7.14 16.01 6.87
C THR A 350 -7.99 17.24 7.10
N THR A 351 -7.64 18.07 8.07
CA THR A 351 -8.32 19.35 8.31
C THR A 351 -7.93 20.36 7.22
N GLY A 352 -8.85 21.22 6.77
CA GLY A 352 -8.53 22.20 5.75
C GLY A 352 -9.52 23.37 5.66
N ARG A 353 -9.20 24.35 4.81
CA ARG A 353 -9.97 25.61 4.68
C ARG A 353 -11.40 25.38 4.20
N THR A 354 -11.59 24.41 3.31
CA THR A 354 -12.88 24.07 2.70
C THR A 354 -13.65 23.01 3.51
N GLY A 355 -13.11 22.62 4.66
CA GLY A 355 -13.64 21.56 5.51
C GLY A 355 -12.64 20.42 5.67
N THR A 356 -13.03 19.46 6.50
CA THR A 356 -12.28 18.24 6.77
C THR A 356 -12.44 17.27 5.60
N VAL A 357 -11.35 16.73 5.10
CA VAL A 357 -11.37 15.64 4.12
C VAL A 357 -11.22 14.31 4.85
N ASP A 358 -12.04 13.34 4.49
CA ASP A 358 -11.98 11.98 5.00
C ASP A 358 -11.00 11.13 4.18
N ASP A 359 -9.95 10.65 4.84
CA ASP A 359 -8.91 9.81 4.24
C ASP A 359 -8.99 8.37 4.78
N SER A 360 -10.10 8.01 5.44
CA SER A 360 -10.30 6.71 6.08
C SER A 360 -10.69 5.58 5.12
N GLU A 361 -10.78 5.82 3.82
CA GLU A 361 -11.21 4.79 2.86
C GLU A 361 -10.33 3.52 2.93
N PRO A 362 -8.99 3.60 2.86
CA PRO A 362 -8.13 2.41 3.02
C PRO A 362 -8.34 1.69 4.34
N ILE A 363 -8.49 2.47 5.42
CA ILE A 363 -8.68 1.98 6.78
C ILE A 363 -9.98 1.16 6.87
N GLY A 364 -11.08 1.71 6.36
CA GLY A 364 -12.37 1.03 6.33
C GLY A 364 -12.30 -0.31 5.59
N ARG A 365 -11.57 -0.39 4.47
CA ARG A 365 -11.35 -1.65 3.75
C ARG A 365 -10.55 -2.67 4.56
N VAL A 366 -9.44 -2.25 5.20
CA VAL A 366 -8.63 -3.12 6.07
C VAL A 366 -9.48 -3.69 7.21
N LEU A 367 -10.23 -2.84 7.93
CA LEU A 367 -11.10 -3.26 9.03
C LEU A 367 -12.15 -4.28 8.56
N ALA A 368 -12.84 -3.97 7.45
CA ALA A 368 -13.89 -4.83 6.91
C ALA A 368 -13.34 -6.19 6.44
N LEU A 369 -12.21 -6.20 5.72
CA LEU A 369 -11.57 -7.42 5.23
C LEU A 369 -11.03 -8.30 6.36
N ALA A 370 -10.51 -7.69 7.43
CA ALA A 370 -10.01 -8.43 8.58
C ALA A 370 -11.13 -9.19 9.30
N ALA A 371 -12.28 -8.53 9.53
CA ALA A 371 -13.26 -9.00 10.50
C ALA A 371 -14.55 -9.62 9.93
N SER A 372 -14.79 -9.55 8.62
CA SER A 372 -16.10 -9.94 8.06
C SER A 372 -16.21 -11.38 7.55
N ASP A 373 -15.10 -12.12 7.43
CA ASP A 373 -15.13 -13.49 6.89
C ASP A 373 -15.38 -14.52 8.01
N ARG A 374 -16.64 -14.95 8.15
CA ARG A 374 -17.06 -16.01 9.09
C ARG A 374 -16.91 -17.42 8.51
N GLY A 375 -16.23 -17.59 7.37
CA GLY A 375 -15.98 -18.88 6.77
C GLY A 375 -15.14 -19.80 7.67
N PRO A 376 -15.31 -21.14 7.61
CA PRO A 376 -14.63 -22.07 8.53
C PRO A 376 -13.10 -21.98 8.54
N ALA A 377 -12.49 -21.50 7.44
CA ALA A 377 -11.05 -21.33 7.35
C ALA A 377 -10.51 -20.10 8.12
N PHE A 378 -11.36 -19.11 8.37
CA PHE A 378 -10.95 -17.78 8.87
C PHE A 378 -11.75 -17.29 10.07
N ALA A 379 -12.79 -18.02 10.48
CA ALA A 379 -13.71 -17.62 11.55
C ALA A 379 -12.98 -17.15 12.81
N ASP A 380 -11.92 -17.87 13.23
CA ASP A 380 -11.16 -17.50 14.43
C ASP A 380 -10.37 -16.20 14.27
N GLN A 381 -9.65 -16.05 13.15
CA GLN A 381 -8.86 -14.86 12.88
C GLN A 381 -9.76 -13.63 12.70
N SER A 382 -10.85 -13.77 11.96
CA SER A 382 -11.81 -12.70 11.73
C SER A 382 -12.62 -12.36 12.98
N GLY A 383 -12.96 -13.34 13.81
CA GLY A 383 -13.61 -13.13 15.09
C GLY A 383 -12.71 -12.41 16.09
N GLN A 384 -11.44 -12.80 16.18
CA GLN A 384 -10.45 -12.10 16.99
C GLN A 384 -10.21 -10.67 16.49
N ALA A 385 -10.16 -10.47 15.16
CA ALA A 385 -10.07 -9.13 14.57
C ALA A 385 -11.29 -8.29 14.91
N ALA A 386 -12.51 -8.86 14.80
CA ALA A 386 -13.75 -8.18 15.17
C ALA A 386 -13.71 -7.73 16.64
N TYR A 387 -13.28 -8.60 17.56
CA TYR A 387 -13.10 -8.22 18.96
C TYR A 387 -12.12 -7.05 19.13
N ASN A 388 -10.92 -7.17 18.57
CA ASN A 388 -9.88 -6.14 18.70
C ASN A 388 -10.38 -4.78 18.18
N ILE A 389 -11.07 -4.76 17.04
CA ILE A 389 -11.63 -3.56 16.40
C ILE A 389 -12.77 -2.96 17.22
N LEU A 390 -13.76 -3.76 17.63
CA LEU A 390 -14.92 -3.25 18.35
C LEU A 390 -14.57 -2.77 19.76
N ALA A 391 -13.66 -3.47 20.45
CA ALA A 391 -13.15 -3.03 21.75
C ALA A 391 -12.35 -1.71 21.64
N ALA A 392 -11.62 -1.52 20.55
CA ALA A 392 -10.96 -0.25 20.26
C ALA A 392 -11.97 0.86 19.95
N ALA A 393 -12.97 0.60 19.11
CA ALA A 393 -14.02 1.55 18.76
C ALA A 393 -14.83 2.02 19.99
N ALA A 394 -15.11 1.12 20.94
CA ALA A 394 -15.79 1.48 22.18
C ALA A 394 -15.01 2.53 22.99
N LYS A 395 -13.68 2.38 23.08
CA LYS A 395 -12.79 3.36 23.71
C LYS A 395 -12.75 4.67 22.92
N GLU A 396 -12.69 4.56 21.59
CA GLU A 396 -12.64 5.71 20.71
C GLU A 396 -13.90 6.59 20.81
N ASN A 397 -15.08 6.03 21.08
CA ASN A 397 -16.29 6.82 21.36
C ASN A 397 -16.07 7.82 22.51
N THR A 398 -15.33 7.39 23.54
CA THR A 398 -14.99 8.23 24.69
C THR A 398 -13.97 9.31 24.29
N THR A 399 -12.92 8.94 23.57
CA THR A 399 -11.91 9.88 23.04
C THR A 399 -12.59 10.94 22.17
N PHE A 400 -13.33 10.52 21.14
CA PHE A 400 -14.05 11.38 20.21
C PHE A 400 -15.07 12.29 20.90
N GLY A 401 -15.79 11.77 21.90
CA GLY A 401 -16.78 12.52 22.67
C GLY A 401 -16.19 13.53 23.66
N SER A 402 -14.95 13.34 24.11
CA SER A 402 -14.30 14.18 25.14
C SER A 402 -13.34 15.23 24.57
N ARG A 403 -13.23 15.30 23.24
CA ARG A 403 -12.38 16.26 22.51
C ARG A 403 -12.66 17.71 22.91
N SER A 404 -11.61 18.53 22.89
CA SER A 404 -11.71 19.96 23.12
C SER A 404 -12.59 20.66 22.08
N GLN A 405 -13.08 21.86 22.39
CA GLN A 405 -13.86 22.66 21.43
C GLN A 405 -13.09 22.89 20.12
N LYS A 406 -11.77 23.07 20.19
CA LYS A 406 -10.90 23.23 19.03
C LYS A 406 -10.95 21.99 18.14
N GLU A 407 -10.77 20.81 18.73
CA GLU A 407 -10.80 19.53 18.00
C GLU A 407 -12.19 19.20 17.46
N GLN A 408 -13.26 19.52 18.18
CA GLN A 408 -14.62 19.34 17.68
C GLN A 408 -14.91 20.19 16.44
N LEU A 409 -14.33 21.38 16.34
CA LEU A 409 -14.42 22.23 15.14
C LEU A 409 -13.56 21.71 13.99
N ALA A 410 -12.37 21.18 14.30
CA ALA A 410 -11.45 20.63 13.31
C ALA A 410 -11.92 19.28 12.75
N TYR A 411 -12.59 18.47 13.58
CA TYR A 411 -13.05 17.12 13.26
C TYR A 411 -14.53 16.96 13.66
N PRO A 412 -15.46 17.63 12.93
CA PRO A 412 -16.86 17.71 13.32
C PRO A 412 -17.62 16.39 13.21
N THR A 413 -17.14 15.47 12.37
CA THR A 413 -17.73 14.15 12.14
C THR A 413 -16.68 13.07 12.29
N TYR A 414 -17.11 11.88 12.66
CA TYR A 414 -16.24 10.70 12.65
C TYR A 414 -15.96 10.28 11.18
N PRO A 415 -14.82 9.67 10.86
CA PRO A 415 -14.49 9.28 9.49
C PRO A 415 -15.51 8.27 8.93
N GLN A 416 -16.07 8.58 7.77
CA GLN A 416 -17.23 7.88 7.21
C GLN A 416 -16.89 6.44 6.83
N SER A 417 -15.74 6.21 6.19
CA SER A 417 -15.38 4.85 5.75
C SER A 417 -15.09 3.93 6.94
N THR A 418 -14.45 4.44 7.99
CA THR A 418 -14.29 3.72 9.27
C THR A 418 -15.65 3.44 9.91
N ALA A 419 -16.55 4.44 9.98
CA ALA A 419 -17.88 4.26 10.54
C ALA A 419 -18.68 3.16 9.82
N VAL A 420 -18.69 3.18 8.49
CA VAL A 420 -19.36 2.17 7.66
C VAL A 420 -18.77 0.78 7.88
N ALA A 421 -17.43 0.67 8.00
CA ALA A 421 -16.78 -0.59 8.31
C ALA A 421 -17.17 -1.11 9.71
N LEU A 422 -17.18 -0.26 10.74
CA LEU A 422 -17.62 -0.63 12.08
C LEU A 422 -19.08 -1.10 12.10
N ALA A 423 -19.96 -0.40 11.38
CA ALA A 423 -21.36 -0.79 11.22
C ALA A 423 -21.47 -2.18 10.55
N GLY A 424 -20.73 -2.40 9.46
CA GLY A 424 -20.70 -3.69 8.76
C GLY A 424 -20.19 -4.83 9.64
N ILE A 425 -19.09 -4.63 10.37
CA ILE A 425 -18.53 -5.63 11.30
C ILE A 425 -19.53 -5.93 12.42
N THR A 426 -20.11 -4.90 13.04
CA THR A 426 -21.11 -5.07 14.11
C THR A 426 -22.32 -5.87 13.62
N ALA A 427 -22.76 -5.62 12.38
CA ALA A 427 -23.86 -6.38 11.77
C ALA A 427 -23.46 -7.82 11.47
N THR A 428 -22.27 -8.07 10.90
CA THR A 428 -21.78 -9.42 10.56
C THR A 428 -21.77 -10.37 11.77
N TRP A 429 -21.54 -9.84 12.97
CA TRP A 429 -21.47 -10.59 14.22
C TRP A 429 -22.68 -10.39 15.14
N ALA A 430 -23.78 -9.84 14.62
CA ALA A 430 -24.93 -9.41 15.43
C ALA A 430 -25.63 -10.56 16.19
N ASP A 431 -25.66 -11.76 15.63
CA ASP A 431 -26.21 -12.95 16.29
C ASP A 431 -25.45 -13.29 17.59
N GLN A 432 -24.11 -13.25 17.54
CA GLN A 432 -23.26 -13.55 18.69
C GLN A 432 -23.22 -12.40 19.70
N LEU A 433 -23.04 -11.16 19.21
CA LEU A 433 -23.05 -9.95 20.05
C LEU A 433 -24.39 -9.76 20.77
N GLY A 434 -25.50 -10.07 20.09
CA GLY A 434 -26.85 -10.00 20.65
C GLY A 434 -27.09 -11.03 21.76
N ALA A 435 -26.46 -12.21 21.67
CA ALA A 435 -26.51 -13.26 22.69
C ALA A 435 -25.64 -12.89 23.89
N SER A 436 -24.39 -12.50 23.62
CA SER A 436 -23.36 -12.35 24.62
C SER A 436 -23.52 -11.06 25.45
N SER A 437 -23.99 -9.97 24.85
CA SER A 437 -24.25 -8.69 25.54
C SER A 437 -25.29 -8.79 26.68
N LYS A 438 -26.17 -9.80 26.68
CA LYS A 438 -27.15 -10.02 27.77
C LYS A 438 -26.55 -10.69 29.01
N ILE A 439 -25.43 -11.40 28.84
CA ILE A 439 -24.90 -12.35 29.82
C ILE A 439 -23.49 -11.93 30.28
N ALA A 440 -22.76 -11.22 29.43
CA ALA A 440 -21.43 -10.73 29.71
C ALA A 440 -21.44 -9.71 30.86
N GLY A 441 -20.67 -10.00 31.91
CA GLY A 441 -20.33 -9.00 32.92
C GLY A 441 -19.40 -7.91 32.35
N PRO A 442 -19.15 -6.81 33.08
CA PRO A 442 -18.37 -5.66 32.60
C PRO A 442 -16.92 -5.97 32.17
N GLN A 443 -16.40 -7.16 32.49
CA GLN A 443 -15.03 -7.58 32.16
C GLN A 443 -14.98 -8.79 31.21
N ALA A 444 -16.11 -9.25 30.66
CA ALA A 444 -16.18 -10.53 29.96
C ALA A 444 -15.89 -10.45 28.44
N GLY A 445 -15.21 -9.41 27.96
CA GLY A 445 -14.94 -9.24 26.52
C GLY A 445 -13.85 -10.16 25.98
N GLY A 446 -14.03 -10.67 24.76
CA GLY A 446 -13.04 -11.48 24.05
C GLY A 446 -13.62 -12.20 22.84
N TYR A 447 -12.78 -12.96 22.15
CA TYR A 447 -13.20 -13.95 21.17
C TYR A 447 -12.79 -15.35 21.65
N ALA A 448 -13.75 -16.26 21.75
CA ALA A 448 -13.51 -17.62 22.20
C ALA A 448 -13.37 -18.56 21.00
N THR A 449 -12.15 -19.03 20.72
CA THR A 449 -11.84 -19.83 19.51
C THR A 449 -12.42 -21.24 19.53
N LEU A 450 -12.72 -21.83 20.69
CA LEU A 450 -13.32 -23.16 20.78
C LEU A 450 -14.82 -23.13 20.48
N GLU A 451 -15.48 -22.05 20.88
CA GLU A 451 -16.92 -21.83 20.70
C GLU A 451 -17.23 -20.97 19.47
N HIS A 452 -16.20 -20.40 18.84
CA HIS A 452 -16.26 -19.39 17.79
C HIS A 452 -17.12 -18.18 18.16
N ASP A 453 -17.14 -17.80 19.44
CA ASP A 453 -18.06 -16.82 20.00
C ASP A 453 -17.40 -15.47 20.26
N LEU A 454 -17.98 -14.42 19.68
CA LEU A 454 -17.62 -13.03 19.94
C LEU A 454 -18.41 -12.46 21.13
N VAL A 455 -17.68 -11.97 22.13
CA VAL A 455 -18.24 -11.37 23.33
C VAL A 455 -17.77 -9.94 23.50
N LEU A 456 -18.75 -9.03 23.62
CA LEU A 456 -18.51 -7.63 23.98
C LEU A 456 -19.49 -7.20 25.09
N PRO A 457 -19.02 -6.50 26.13
CA PRO A 457 -19.91 -5.93 27.15
C PRO A 457 -20.99 -5.04 26.53
N HIS A 458 -22.17 -5.02 27.13
CA HIS A 458 -23.31 -4.22 26.66
C HIS A 458 -22.96 -2.74 26.44
N ASP A 459 -22.24 -2.12 27.39
CA ASP A 459 -21.92 -0.69 27.34
C ASP A 459 -20.86 -0.37 26.27
N ASP A 460 -19.92 -1.29 26.04
CA ASP A 460 -18.95 -1.18 24.96
C ASP A 460 -19.67 -1.27 23.60
N LEU A 461 -20.58 -2.23 23.46
CA LEU A 461 -21.37 -2.39 22.23
C LEU A 461 -22.25 -1.18 21.94
N GLN A 462 -22.90 -0.61 22.96
CA GLN A 462 -23.63 0.65 22.82
C GLN A 462 -22.69 1.78 22.38
N SER A 463 -21.49 1.87 22.96
CA SER A 463 -20.49 2.88 22.60
C SER A 463 -20.01 2.76 21.15
N VAL A 464 -19.83 1.53 20.64
CA VAL A 464 -19.52 1.31 19.22
C VAL A 464 -20.64 1.84 18.33
N MET A 465 -21.89 1.48 18.64
CA MET A 465 -23.05 1.94 17.88
C MET A 465 -23.21 3.46 17.91
N GLU A 466 -22.95 4.08 19.06
CA GLU A 466 -22.95 5.54 19.19
C GLU A 466 -21.84 6.20 18.35
N LEU A 467 -20.66 5.58 18.26
CA LEU A 467 -19.55 6.12 17.48
C LEU A 467 -19.89 6.12 15.99
N PHE A 468 -20.25 4.97 15.42
CA PHE A 468 -20.44 4.87 13.97
C PHE A 468 -21.72 5.55 13.48
N THR A 469 -22.73 5.78 14.32
CA THR A 469 -23.96 6.51 13.92
C THR A 469 -23.85 8.01 14.05
N ARG A 470 -22.77 8.53 14.63
CA ARG A 470 -22.63 9.94 14.97
C ARG A 470 -22.50 10.81 13.72
N ASN A 471 -23.60 11.43 13.34
CA ASN A 471 -23.73 12.26 12.14
C ASN A 471 -23.44 11.52 10.82
N ASP A 472 -23.53 10.18 10.83
CA ASP A 472 -23.28 9.35 9.65
C ASP A 472 -24.52 8.51 9.29
N PRO A 473 -25.37 9.00 8.35
CA PRO A 473 -26.53 8.24 7.91
C PRO A 473 -26.15 7.00 7.08
N SER A 474 -24.98 6.96 6.46
CA SER A 474 -24.53 5.83 5.64
C SER A 474 -24.17 4.64 6.51
N ALA A 475 -23.45 4.85 7.62
CA ALA A 475 -23.14 3.79 8.58
C ALA A 475 -24.40 3.25 9.25
N ALA A 476 -25.36 4.13 9.61
CA ALA A 476 -26.65 3.70 10.12
C ALA A 476 -27.43 2.83 9.11
N ALA A 477 -27.50 3.27 7.85
CA ALA A 477 -28.17 2.53 6.78
C ALA A 477 -27.49 1.18 6.47
N MET A 478 -26.16 1.11 6.56
CA MET A 478 -25.40 -0.14 6.41
C MET A 478 -25.80 -1.15 7.48
N PHE A 479 -25.79 -0.74 8.76
CA PHE A 479 -26.20 -1.60 9.87
C PHE A 479 -27.66 -2.06 9.72
N ASP A 480 -28.58 -1.13 9.48
CA ASP A 480 -30.00 -1.44 9.30
C ASP A 480 -30.22 -2.44 8.16
N THR A 481 -29.62 -2.21 7.00
CA THR A 481 -29.78 -3.09 5.82
C THR A 481 -29.28 -4.50 6.10
N ALA A 482 -28.10 -4.63 6.71
CA ALA A 482 -27.52 -5.92 7.05
C ALA A 482 -28.36 -6.66 8.10
N MET A 483 -28.86 -5.97 9.13
CA MET A 483 -29.76 -6.55 10.13
C MET A 483 -31.08 -7.03 9.55
N HIS A 484 -31.67 -6.27 8.61
CA HIS A 484 -32.90 -6.69 7.94
C HIS A 484 -32.69 -7.95 7.09
N ALA A 485 -31.56 -8.05 6.38
CA ALA A 485 -31.21 -9.25 5.61
C ALA A 485 -31.09 -10.48 6.52
N GLN A 486 -30.31 -10.37 7.61
CA GLN A 486 -30.13 -11.47 8.57
C GLN A 486 -31.44 -11.87 9.26
N LEU A 487 -32.29 -10.90 9.61
CA LEU A 487 -33.60 -11.19 10.20
C LEU A 487 -34.51 -11.92 9.21
N SER A 488 -34.48 -11.54 7.93
CA SER A 488 -35.22 -12.23 6.87
C SER A 488 -34.76 -13.68 6.73
N ASP A 489 -33.45 -13.90 6.63
CA ASP A 489 -32.85 -15.24 6.49
C ASP A 489 -33.15 -16.13 7.71
N ALA A 490 -33.07 -15.57 8.92
CA ALA A 490 -33.38 -16.27 10.16
C ALA A 490 -34.87 -16.62 10.28
N ALA A 491 -35.76 -15.69 9.88
CA ALA A 491 -37.21 -15.92 9.86
C ALA A 491 -37.60 -17.03 8.89
N ASP A 492 -37.01 -17.03 7.69
CA ASP A 492 -37.21 -18.08 6.68
C ASP A 492 -36.69 -19.45 7.17
N SER A 493 -35.62 -19.44 7.95
CA SER A 493 -35.00 -20.64 8.54
C SER A 493 -35.63 -21.09 9.87
N ARG A 494 -36.61 -20.36 10.41
CA ARG A 494 -37.22 -20.55 11.74
C ARG A 494 -36.21 -20.60 12.90
N LEU A 495 -35.12 -19.86 12.77
CA LEU A 495 -34.11 -19.72 13.83
C LEU A 495 -34.59 -18.69 14.89
N ASP A 496 -34.03 -18.78 16.10
CA ASP A 496 -34.33 -17.81 17.16
C ASP A 496 -33.79 -16.42 16.79
N VAL A 497 -34.70 -15.45 16.65
CA VAL A 497 -34.40 -14.05 16.30
C VAL A 497 -34.16 -13.17 17.53
N SER A 498 -34.21 -13.72 18.74
CA SER A 498 -34.13 -12.96 20.00
C SER A 498 -32.81 -12.21 20.20
N ASN A 499 -31.72 -12.70 19.60
CA ASN A 499 -30.41 -12.04 19.62
C ASN A 499 -30.36 -10.85 18.64
N LEU A 500 -30.86 -11.03 17.42
CA LEU A 500 -30.97 -9.96 16.42
C LEU A 500 -31.90 -8.85 16.91
N GLY A 501 -33.02 -9.21 17.55
CA GLY A 501 -33.93 -8.24 18.16
C GLY A 501 -33.28 -7.42 19.29
N ASN A 502 -32.37 -8.03 20.05
CA ASN A 502 -31.58 -7.30 21.06
C ASN A 502 -30.67 -6.26 20.39
N MET A 503 -29.97 -6.65 19.33
CA MET A 503 -29.10 -5.75 18.56
C MET A 503 -29.85 -4.54 17.99
N ILE A 504 -31.04 -4.75 17.41
CA ILE A 504 -31.89 -3.67 16.91
C ILE A 504 -32.34 -2.73 18.04
N GLY A 505 -32.67 -3.29 19.21
CA GLY A 505 -33.03 -2.52 20.40
C GLY A 505 -31.88 -1.64 20.90
N LEU A 506 -30.67 -2.20 20.98
CA LEU A 506 -29.46 -1.47 21.35
C LEU A 506 -29.14 -0.36 20.35
N PHE A 507 -29.24 -0.68 19.06
CA PHE A 507 -29.01 0.28 17.99
C PHE A 507 -29.98 1.46 18.05
N THR A 508 -31.27 1.17 18.28
CA THR A 508 -32.29 2.22 18.48
C THR A 508 -31.97 3.11 19.68
N LYS A 509 -31.47 2.53 20.78
CA LYS A 509 -31.06 3.28 21.96
C LYS A 509 -29.85 4.18 21.68
N ALA A 510 -28.81 3.64 21.03
CA ALA A 510 -27.62 4.38 20.62
C ALA A 510 -27.98 5.54 19.68
N LYS A 511 -28.83 5.27 18.68
CA LYS A 511 -29.40 6.27 17.77
C LYS A 511 -30.06 7.42 18.54
N ASN A 512 -30.97 7.10 19.48
CA ASN A 512 -31.69 8.12 20.26
C ASN A 512 -30.79 8.90 21.24
N ALA A 513 -29.64 8.35 21.65
CA ALA A 513 -28.67 9.05 22.48
C ALA A 513 -27.94 10.17 21.70
N ILE A 514 -27.91 10.08 20.37
CA ILE A 514 -27.33 11.08 19.48
C ILE A 514 -28.45 12.02 19.00
N SER A 515 -28.27 13.33 19.23
CA SER A 515 -29.22 14.33 18.72
C SER A 515 -29.07 14.46 17.21
N TYR A 516 -30.03 13.92 16.44
CA TYR A 516 -30.12 14.17 15.00
C TYR A 516 -30.57 15.61 14.72
N SER A 517 -29.99 16.23 13.70
CA SER A 517 -30.52 17.49 13.16
C SER A 517 -31.83 17.23 12.41
N ALA A 518 -32.72 18.23 12.30
CA ALA A 518 -34.03 18.07 11.63
C ALA A 518 -33.96 17.73 10.12
N ALA A 519 -32.76 17.73 9.53
CA ALA A 519 -32.53 17.32 8.14
C ALA A 519 -32.14 15.84 7.99
N GLN A 520 -31.77 15.18 9.09
CA GLN A 520 -31.52 13.74 9.22
C GLN A 520 -32.78 13.06 9.77
#